data_AF-A0A2M6YIY3-F1
#
_entry.id   AF-A0A2M6YIY3-F1
#
_cell.length_a   1.000
_cell.length_b   1.000
_cell.length_c   1.000
_cell.angle_alpha   90.00
_cell.angle_beta   90.00
_cell.angle_gamma   90.00
#
_symmetry.space_group_name_H-M   'P 1'
#
loop_
_entity.id
_entity.type
_entity.pdbx_description
1 polymer ?
#
loop_
_entity_poly.entity_id
_entity_poly.type
_entity_poly.pdbx_seq_one_letter_code
_entity_poly.pdbx_strand_id
1 'polypeptide(L)'
;MLEKALEGSKSYWRLLVTLLVLAGIGFGCYLLQLNQGLRITGMSRDVSWGFYIAQFTFLVGVAASAVMVVLPYYLHHVKVFGKITILGEFLAVASVTMCLLFIVVDLGKPMRLLNVLLYPTPNSVLFWDMVVLNGYLFLNIVIGWTVLGAERKGVAA
;
A
#
# COMPACT_ATOMS: atom_id res chain seq x y z
N MET A 1 12.87 -17.83 1.51
CA MET A 1 11.75 -17.19 0.76
C MET A 1 12.23 -15.99 -0.02
N LEU A 2 12.98 -15.07 0.61
CA LEU A 2 13.62 -13.94 -0.08
C LEU A 2 14.75 -14.35 -1.06
N GLU A 3 15.42 -15.48 -0.83
CA GLU A 3 16.48 -15.98 -1.72
C GLU A 3 15.96 -16.26 -3.14
N LYS A 4 14.72 -16.75 -3.30
CA LYS A 4 14.09 -16.94 -4.62
C LYS A 4 13.74 -15.63 -5.32
N ALA A 5 13.67 -14.51 -4.60
CA ALA A 5 13.52 -13.20 -5.21
C ALA A 5 14.84 -12.70 -5.83
N LEU A 6 15.99 -13.27 -5.42
CA LEU A 6 17.32 -12.94 -5.93
C LEU A 6 17.77 -13.87 -7.06
N GLU A 7 17.07 -14.98 -7.27
CA GLU A 7 17.27 -15.91 -8.39
C GLU A 7 16.31 -15.55 -9.54
N GLY A 8 16.84 -15.04 -10.66
CA GLY A 8 16.01 -14.63 -11.78
C GLY A 8 16.73 -14.56 -13.12
N SER A 9 15.94 -14.62 -14.21
CA SER A 9 16.45 -14.54 -15.58
C SER A 9 16.95 -13.12 -15.92
N LYS A 10 17.72 -12.98 -17.01
CA LYS A 10 18.15 -11.65 -17.52
C LYS A 10 16.96 -10.71 -17.78
N SER A 11 15.78 -11.25 -18.12
CA SER A 11 14.58 -10.43 -18.32
C SER A 11 13.97 -9.93 -17.01
N TYR A 12 14.00 -10.76 -15.96
CA TYR A 12 13.56 -10.38 -14.61
C TYR A 12 14.40 -9.22 -14.08
N TRP A 13 15.73 -9.32 -14.18
CA TRP A 13 16.64 -8.27 -13.75
C TRP A 13 16.49 -6.97 -14.55
N ARG A 14 16.25 -7.05 -15.86
CA ARG A 14 15.94 -5.86 -16.67
C ARG A 14 14.67 -5.14 -16.19
N LEU A 15 13.62 -5.90 -15.87
CA LEU A 15 12.38 -5.34 -15.34
C LEU A 15 12.59 -4.68 -13.98
N LEU A 16 13.30 -5.33 -13.06
CA LEU A 16 13.63 -4.76 -11.75
C LEU A 16 14.42 -3.46 -11.87
N VAL A 17 15.48 -3.43 -12.68
CA VAL A 17 16.28 -2.21 -12.88
C VAL A 17 15.43 -1.09 -13.48
N THR A 18 14.56 -1.40 -14.45
CA THR A 18 13.67 -0.41 -15.05
C THR A 18 12.72 0.19 -14.02
N LEU A 19 12.08 -0.66 -13.20
CA LEU A 19 11.19 -0.21 -12.13
C LEU A 19 11.93 0.63 -11.08
N LEU A 20 13.16 0.25 -10.74
CA LEU A 20 13.98 0.96 -9.76
C LEU A 20 14.41 2.35 -10.28
N VAL A 21 14.75 2.46 -11.56
CA VAL A 21 15.04 3.75 -12.21
C VAL A 21 13.80 4.65 -12.18
N LEU A 22 12.62 4.13 -12.53
CA LEU A 22 11.37 4.89 -12.47
C LEU A 22 11.02 5.34 -11.05
N ALA A 23 11.19 4.46 -10.07
CA ALA A 23 11.01 4.81 -8.65
C ALA A 23 12.02 5.89 -8.20
N GLY A 24 13.27 5.80 -8.67
CA GLY A 24 14.31 6.80 -8.40
C GLY A 24 14.00 8.16 -8.99
N ILE A 25 13.47 8.21 -10.22
CA ILE A 25 13.00 9.47 -10.84
C ILE A 25 11.85 10.06 -10.01
N GLY A 26 10.87 9.24 -9.63
CA GLY A 26 9.75 9.67 -8.78
C GLY A 26 10.21 10.21 -7.43
N PHE A 27 11.17 9.54 -6.79
CA PHE A 27 11.77 9.99 -5.55
C PHE A 27 12.54 11.31 -5.73
N GLY A 28 13.27 11.49 -6.83
CA GLY A 28 13.91 12.76 -7.19
C GLY A 28 12.92 13.91 -7.33
N CYS A 29 11.78 13.67 -8.01
CA CYS A 29 10.69 14.66 -8.09
C CYS A 29 10.10 14.98 -6.72
N TYR A 30 9.94 13.98 -5.84
CA TYR A 30 9.48 14.19 -4.47
C TYR A 30 10.45 15.07 -3.65
N LEU A 31 11.77 14.88 -3.79
CA LEU A 31 12.76 15.75 -3.12
C LEU A 31 12.67 17.21 -3.58
N LEU A 32 12.40 17.45 -4.87
CA LEU A 32 12.14 18.79 -5.39
C LEU A 32 10.85 19.37 -4.77
N GLN A 33 9.80 18.56 -4.65
CA GLN A 33 8.56 18.94 -4.00
C GLN A 33 8.72 19.28 -2.53
N LEU A 34 9.57 18.57 -1.79
CA LEU A 34 9.85 18.90 -0.40
C LEU A 34 10.50 20.28 -0.23
N ASN A 35 11.33 20.70 -1.18
CA ASN A 35 12.01 21.99 -1.14
C ASN A 35 11.13 23.16 -1.63
N GLN A 36 10.40 22.99 -2.74
CA GLN A 36 9.60 24.08 -3.32
C GLN A 36 8.15 24.08 -2.83
N GLY A 37 7.76 23.06 -2.05
CA GLY A 37 6.42 22.88 -1.49
C GLY A 37 5.42 22.26 -2.49
N LEU A 38 4.19 22.09 -2.02
CA LEU A 38 3.09 21.48 -2.78
C LEU A 38 2.64 22.28 -4.01
N ARG A 39 3.22 23.46 -4.27
CA ARG A 39 2.86 24.27 -5.44
C ARG A 39 3.20 23.59 -6.77
N ILE A 40 4.25 22.74 -6.79
CA ILE A 40 4.64 22.01 -8.01
C ILE A 40 3.55 21.04 -8.47
N THR A 41 2.69 20.57 -7.57
CA THR A 41 1.65 19.57 -7.90
C THR A 41 0.49 20.16 -8.70
N GLY A 42 0.44 21.48 -8.88
CA GLY A 42 -0.65 22.18 -9.56
C GLY A 42 -1.91 22.34 -8.70
N MET A 43 -1.85 22.00 -7.41
CA MET A 43 -2.96 22.25 -6.48
C MET A 43 -3.16 23.75 -6.27
N SER A 44 -4.42 24.16 -6.14
CA SER A 44 -4.82 25.55 -5.89
C SER A 44 -5.48 25.66 -4.52
N ARG A 45 -5.84 26.89 -4.11
CA ARG A 45 -6.59 27.07 -2.86
C ARG A 45 -7.98 26.46 -2.94
N ASP A 46 -8.58 26.45 -4.13
CA ASP A 46 -9.94 25.95 -4.36
C ASP A 46 -9.94 24.44 -4.62
N VAL A 47 -8.83 23.89 -5.13
CA VAL A 47 -8.59 22.45 -5.30
C VAL A 47 -7.36 22.06 -4.49
N SER A 48 -7.58 21.86 -3.19
CA SER A 48 -6.55 21.52 -2.21
C SER A 48 -6.12 20.05 -2.25
N TRP A 49 -6.94 19.18 -2.86
CA TRP A 49 -6.67 17.76 -3.04
C TRP A 49 -6.56 17.43 -4.53
N GLY A 50 -5.34 17.13 -4.95
CA GLY A 50 -5.02 16.81 -6.34
C GLY A 50 -4.79 15.32 -6.57
N PHE A 51 -3.75 15.02 -7.36
CA PHE A 51 -3.44 13.68 -7.83
C PHE A 51 -3.18 12.67 -6.70
N TYR A 52 -2.59 13.10 -5.57
CA TYR A 52 -2.28 12.20 -4.45
C TYR A 52 -3.52 11.61 -3.80
N ILE A 53 -4.49 12.46 -3.42
CA ILE A 53 -5.73 12.00 -2.78
C ILE A 53 -6.64 11.25 -3.76
N ALA A 54 -6.61 11.61 -5.05
CA ALA A 54 -7.28 10.84 -6.10
C ALA A 54 -6.72 9.40 -6.19
N GLN A 55 -5.40 9.25 -6.26
CA GLN A 55 -4.76 7.93 -6.34
C GLN A 55 -4.84 7.14 -5.04
N PHE A 56 -4.79 7.82 -3.90
CA PHE A 56 -5.09 7.23 -2.60
C PHE A 56 -6.46 6.55 -2.62
N THR A 57 -7.52 7.27 -2.99
CA THR A 57 -8.89 6.72 -3.00
C THR A 57 -9.02 5.55 -3.97
N PHE A 58 -8.37 5.64 -5.13
CA PHE A 58 -8.32 4.54 -6.10
C PHE A 58 -7.65 3.29 -5.51
N LEU A 59 -6.48 3.43 -4.89
CA LEU A 59 -5.75 2.30 -4.31
C LEU A 59 -6.42 1.70 -3.08
N VAL A 60 -7.16 2.50 -2.29
CA VAL A 60 -8.04 1.97 -1.24
C VAL A 60 -9.10 1.05 -1.87
N GLY A 61 -9.68 1.42 -3.01
CA GLY A 61 -10.58 0.56 -3.78
C GLY A 61 -9.92 -0.73 -4.28
N VAL A 62 -8.69 -0.64 -4.79
CA VAL A 62 -7.91 -1.81 -5.20
C VAL A 62 -7.63 -2.74 -4.01
N ALA A 63 -7.25 -2.18 -2.86
CA ALA A 63 -7.05 -2.94 -1.64
C ALA A 63 -8.34 -3.63 -1.16
N ALA A 64 -9.48 -2.93 -1.18
CA ALA A 64 -10.77 -3.52 -0.84
C ALA A 64 -11.18 -4.66 -1.79
N SER A 65 -10.81 -4.58 -3.07
CA SER A 65 -11.07 -5.65 -4.04
C SER A 65 -10.37 -6.96 -3.70
N ALA A 66 -9.20 -6.92 -3.05
CA ALA A 66 -8.51 -8.11 -2.59
C ALA A 66 -9.33 -8.87 -1.53
N VAL A 67 -9.93 -8.14 -0.58
CA VAL A 67 -10.80 -8.72 0.47
C VAL A 67 -12.01 -9.43 -0.15
N MET A 68 -12.56 -8.87 -1.23
CA MET A 68 -13.69 -9.49 -1.94
C MET A 68 -13.35 -10.85 -2.52
N VAL A 69 -12.10 -11.09 -2.93
CA VAL A 69 -11.64 -12.39 -3.43
C VAL A 69 -11.36 -13.37 -2.28
N VAL A 70 -10.99 -12.84 -1.13
CA VAL A 70 -10.65 -13.58 0.09
C VAL A 70 -11.91 -14.05 0.83
N LEU A 71 -13.01 -13.28 0.77
CA LEU A 71 -14.26 -13.54 1.50
C LEU A 71 -14.86 -14.94 1.20
N PRO A 72 -15.00 -15.39 -0.07
CA PRO A 72 -15.57 -16.70 -0.40
C PRO A 72 -14.70 -17.87 0.07
N TYR A 73 -13.38 -17.67 0.17
CA TYR A 73 -12.48 -18.69 0.69
C TYR A 73 -12.74 -18.91 2.19
N TYR A 74 -12.81 -17.84 2.99
CA TYR A 74 -12.98 -17.92 4.44
C TYR A 74 -14.42 -18.22 4.87
N LEU A 75 -15.42 -17.54 4.31
CA LEU A 75 -16.82 -17.65 4.75
C LEU A 75 -17.58 -18.79 4.07
N HIS A 76 -17.28 -19.07 2.80
CA HIS A 76 -18.01 -20.06 2.00
C HIS A 76 -17.19 -21.34 1.77
N HIS A 77 -16.00 -21.46 2.37
CA HIS A 77 -15.10 -22.62 2.27
C HIS A 77 -14.78 -23.05 0.83
N VAL A 78 -14.82 -22.11 -0.12
CA VAL A 78 -14.54 -22.40 -1.52
C VAL A 78 -13.02 -22.47 -1.72
N LYS A 79 -12.46 -23.68 -1.56
CA LYS A 79 -11.02 -23.96 -1.63
C LYS A 79 -10.35 -23.62 -2.96
N VAL A 80 -11.13 -23.42 -4.02
CA VAL A 80 -10.65 -23.04 -5.36
C VAL A 80 -9.92 -21.69 -5.33
N PHE A 81 -10.28 -20.80 -4.39
CA PHE A 81 -9.69 -19.46 -4.30
C PHE A 81 -8.38 -19.39 -3.50
N GLY A 82 -7.95 -20.44 -2.80
CA GLY A 82 -6.83 -20.36 -1.83
C GLY A 82 -5.52 -19.76 -2.40
N LYS A 83 -5.13 -20.11 -3.63
CA LYS A 83 -3.95 -19.54 -4.29
C LYS A 83 -4.15 -18.08 -4.73
N ILE A 84 -5.37 -17.73 -5.11
CA ILE A 84 -5.73 -16.38 -5.53
C ILE A 84 -5.81 -15.46 -4.30
N THR A 85 -6.29 -15.98 -3.16
CA THR A 85 -6.29 -15.32 -1.85
C THR A 85 -4.90 -14.81 -1.49
N ILE A 86 -3.86 -15.63 -1.65
CA ILE A 86 -2.47 -15.23 -1.38
C ILE A 86 -2.07 -14.03 -2.23
N LEU A 87 -2.34 -14.07 -3.54
CA LEU A 87 -2.03 -12.96 -4.44
C LEU A 87 -2.83 -11.70 -4.09
N GLY A 88 -4.08 -11.85 -3.68
CA GLY A 88 -4.94 -10.76 -3.21
C GLY A 88 -4.38 -10.08 -1.96
N GLU A 89 -4.04 -10.85 -0.93
CA GLU A 89 -3.47 -10.33 0.33
C GLU A 89 -2.17 -9.55 0.09
N PHE A 90 -1.25 -10.08 -0.73
CA PHE A 90 -0.01 -9.35 -1.06
C PHE A 90 -0.25 -8.10 -1.91
N LEU A 91 -1.25 -8.12 -2.81
CA LEU A 91 -1.66 -6.94 -3.57
C LEU A 91 -2.24 -5.86 -2.64
N ALA A 92 -3.01 -6.26 -1.63
CA ALA A 92 -3.55 -5.34 -0.63
C ALA A 92 -2.42 -4.70 0.18
N VAL A 93 -1.43 -5.47 0.64
CA VAL A 93 -0.24 -4.92 1.32
C VAL A 93 0.45 -3.85 0.47
N ALA A 94 0.71 -4.13 -0.81
CA ALA A 94 1.36 -3.18 -1.70
C ALA A 94 0.51 -1.90 -1.92
N SER A 95 -0.79 -2.08 -2.13
CA SER A 95 -1.74 -0.98 -2.36
C SER A 95 -1.86 -0.07 -1.13
N VAL A 96 -2.02 -0.66 0.05
CA VAL A 96 -2.14 0.08 1.32
C VAL A 96 -0.84 0.80 1.68
N THR A 97 0.31 0.18 1.41
CA THR A 97 1.61 0.84 1.60
C THR A 97 1.70 2.10 0.72
N MET A 98 1.26 2.02 -0.53
CA MET A 98 1.20 3.20 -1.42
C MET A 98 0.19 4.24 -0.95
N CYS A 99 -0.98 3.84 -0.42
CA CYS A 99 -1.94 4.76 0.20
C CYS A 99 -1.31 5.57 1.33
N LEU A 100 -0.60 4.90 2.25
CA LEU A 100 0.08 5.56 3.36
C LEU A 100 1.16 6.54 2.85
N LEU A 101 1.93 6.15 1.83
CA LEU A 101 2.93 7.03 1.23
C LEU A 101 2.28 8.27 0.60
N PHE A 102 1.15 8.14 -0.10
CA PHE A 102 0.45 9.29 -0.68
C PHE A 102 -0.03 10.27 0.38
N ILE A 103 -0.57 9.79 1.51
CA ILE A 103 -0.94 10.65 2.64
C ILE A 103 0.29 11.41 3.16
N VAL A 104 1.41 10.71 3.37
CA VAL A 104 2.65 11.33 3.87
C VAL A 104 3.20 12.40 2.93
N VAL A 105 3.15 12.17 1.62
CA VAL A 105 3.57 13.14 0.61
C VAL A 105 2.63 14.35 0.56
N ASP A 106 1.32 14.13 0.68
CA ASP A 106 0.29 15.17 0.64
C ASP A 106 0.33 16.10 1.87
N LEU A 107 0.81 15.61 3.02
CA LEU A 107 0.98 16.43 4.24
C LEU A 107 1.89 17.66 4.06
N GLY A 108 2.78 17.66 3.05
CA GLY A 108 3.72 18.74 2.74
C GLY A 108 4.85 18.96 3.76
N LYS A 109 4.67 18.56 5.03
CA LYS A 109 5.70 18.54 6.09
C LYS A 109 5.75 17.16 6.76
N PRO A 110 6.36 16.16 6.09
CA PRO A 110 6.38 14.78 6.60
C PRO A 110 7.06 14.63 7.96
N MET A 111 7.97 15.56 8.32
CA MET A 111 8.63 15.59 9.63
C MET A 111 7.64 15.71 10.81
N ARG A 112 6.40 16.17 10.55
CA ARG A 112 5.35 16.30 11.57
C ARG A 112 4.38 15.12 11.60
N LEU A 113 4.61 14.07 10.80
CA LEU A 113 3.73 12.90 10.75
C LEU A 113 3.54 12.26 12.13
N LEU A 114 4.61 12.18 12.92
CA LEU A 114 4.57 11.62 14.28
C LEU A 114 3.62 12.38 15.21
N ASN A 115 3.30 13.64 14.91
CA ASN A 115 2.35 14.41 15.72
C ASN A 115 0.95 13.80 15.67
N VAL A 116 0.58 13.09 14.59
CA VAL A 116 -0.71 12.39 14.50
C VAL A 116 -0.80 11.25 15.52
N LEU A 117 0.33 10.60 15.83
CA LEU A 117 0.43 9.55 16.85
C LEU A 117 0.54 10.14 18.26
N LEU A 118 1.34 11.18 18.43
CA LEU A 118 1.60 11.80 19.73
C LEU A 118 0.41 12.63 20.24
N TYR A 119 -0.37 13.22 19.33
CA TYR A 119 -1.54 14.04 19.62
C TYR A 119 -2.75 13.49 18.85
N PRO A 120 -3.32 12.35 19.29
CA PRO A 120 -4.46 11.76 18.61
C PRO A 120 -5.64 12.73 18.64
N THR A 121 -6.28 12.91 17.48
CA THR A 121 -7.44 13.80 17.28
C THR A 121 -8.63 13.01 16.76
N PRO A 122 -9.42 12.34 17.64
CA PRO A 122 -10.53 11.47 17.23
C PRO A 122 -11.66 12.17 16.46
N ASN A 123 -11.72 13.50 16.53
CA ASN A 123 -12.69 14.29 15.76
C ASN A 123 -12.33 14.40 14.27
N SER A 124 -11.10 14.01 13.88
CA SER A 124 -10.62 14.10 12.51
C SER A 124 -10.84 12.79 11.75
N VAL A 125 -11.42 12.86 10.56
CA VAL A 125 -11.57 11.70 9.67
C VAL A 125 -10.20 11.18 9.22
N LEU A 126 -9.22 12.06 9.02
CA LEU A 126 -7.84 11.69 8.67
C LEU A 126 -7.15 10.87 9.77
N PHE A 127 -7.50 11.10 11.03
CA PHE A 127 -6.99 10.28 12.14
C PHE A 127 -7.52 8.85 12.04
N TRP A 128 -8.83 8.68 11.78
CA TRP A 128 -9.43 7.36 11.59
C TRP A 128 -8.90 6.65 10.36
N ASP A 129 -8.69 7.37 9.27
CA ASP A 129 -8.10 6.80 8.05
C ASP A 129 -6.71 6.21 8.32
N MET A 130 -5.87 6.95 9.05
CA MET A 130 -4.56 6.45 9.47
C MET A 130 -4.66 5.21 10.37
N VAL A 131 -5.58 5.19 11.35
CA VAL A 131 -5.79 4.03 12.23
C VAL A 131 -6.25 2.80 11.45
N VAL A 132 -7.25 2.97 10.57
CA VAL A 132 -7.83 1.89 9.77
C VAL A 132 -6.82 1.33 8.78
N LEU A 133 -6.08 2.19 8.06
CA LEU A 133 -5.09 1.74 7.08
C LEU A 133 -3.92 1.02 7.74
N ASN A 134 -3.43 1.49 8.90
CA ASN A 134 -2.38 0.79 9.63
C ASN A 134 -2.88 -0.55 10.20
N GLY A 135 -4.09 -0.59 10.76
CA GLY A 135 -4.72 -1.82 11.25
C GLY A 135 -4.93 -2.83 10.12
N TYR A 136 -5.42 -2.35 8.97
CA TYR A 136 -5.64 -3.18 7.80
C TYR A 136 -4.30 -3.69 7.23
N LEU A 137 -3.27 -2.85 7.11
CA LEU A 137 -1.93 -3.29 6.69
C LEU A 137 -1.38 -4.40 7.60
N PHE A 138 -1.49 -4.23 8.91
CA PHE A 138 -1.07 -5.22 9.89
C PHE A 138 -1.80 -6.56 9.70
N LEU A 139 -3.13 -6.51 9.53
CA LEU A 139 -3.93 -7.70 9.28
C LEU A 139 -3.53 -8.41 7.98
N ASN A 140 -3.38 -7.70 6.86
CA ASN A 140 -2.99 -8.33 5.59
C ASN A 140 -1.60 -8.96 5.66
N ILE A 141 -0.64 -8.36 6.38
CA ILE A 141 0.68 -8.95 6.55
C ILE A 141 0.59 -10.25 7.36
N VAL A 142 -0.14 -10.24 8.48
CA VAL A 142 -0.30 -11.41 9.33
C VAL A 142 -1.04 -12.53 8.58
N ILE A 143 -2.16 -12.21 7.96
CA ILE A 143 -3.00 -13.16 7.21
C ILE A 143 -2.24 -13.69 5.98
N GLY A 144 -1.66 -12.80 5.18
CA GLY A 144 -0.86 -13.20 4.01
C GLY A 144 0.28 -14.15 4.39
N TRP A 145 0.96 -13.90 5.50
CA TRP A 145 2.06 -14.76 5.96
C TRP A 145 1.58 -16.11 6.51
N THR A 146 0.46 -16.13 7.24
CA THR A 146 -0.10 -17.39 7.78
C THR A 146 -0.64 -18.28 6.67
N VAL A 147 -1.37 -17.71 5.70
CA VAL A 147 -1.91 -18.44 4.54
C VAL A 147 -0.80 -19.01 3.68
N LEU A 148 0.24 -18.20 3.39
CA LEU A 148 1.41 -18.66 2.64
C LEU A 148 2.16 -19.79 3.38
N GLY A 149 2.24 -19.71 4.71
CA GLY A 149 2.81 -20.75 5.55
C GLY A 149 1.99 -22.04 5.56
N ALA A 150 0.66 -21.94 5.56
CA ALA A 150 -0.26 -23.06 5.51
C ALA A 150 -0.23 -23.77 4.14
N GLU A 151 -0.28 -23.00 3.04
CA GLU A 151 -0.17 -23.54 1.68
C GLU A 151 1.14 -24.34 1.51
N ARG A 152 2.26 -23.81 1.99
CA ARG A 152 3.56 -24.49 1.94
C ARG A 152 3.57 -25.83 2.70
N LYS A 153 2.85 -25.92 3.82
CA LYS A 153 2.76 -27.14 4.64
C LYS A 153 1.74 -28.15 4.09
N GLY A 154 1.00 -27.80 3.03
CA GLY A 154 -0.08 -28.63 2.49
C GLY A 154 -1.27 -28.78 3.45
N VAL A 155 -1.35 -27.93 4.47
CA VAL A 155 -2.45 -27.90 5.42
C VAL A 155 -3.45 -26.87 4.92
N ALA A 156 -4.74 -27.21 4.89
CA ALA A 156 -5.77 -26.23 4.54
C ALA A 156 -5.67 -25.04 5.52
N ALA A 157 -5.49 -23.84 4.99
CA ALA A 157 -5.48 -22.58 5.74
C ALA A 157 -6.86 -22.28 6.29
#